data_AF-A0AAU5HA36-F1
#
_entry.id   AF-A0AAU5HA36-F1
#
_cell.length_a   1.000
_cell.length_b   1.000
_cell.length_c   1.000
_cell.angle_alpha   90.00
_cell.angle_beta   90.00
_cell.angle_gamma   90.00
#
_symmetry.space_group_name_H-M   'P 1'
#
loop_
_entity.id
_entity.type
_entity.pdbx_description
1 polymer ?
#
loop_
_entity_poly.entity_id
_entity_poly.type
_entity_poly.pdbx_seq_one_letter_code
_entity_poly.pdbx_strand_id
1 'polypeptide(L)' 'MVPSVVFKAACPECRGRFELAASEMRLAIGGSHKTTFYSFTCPDCGEVVRKPAGDRIIELLTGGGVSTMRLAR' A
#
# COMPACT_ATOMS: atom_id res chain seq x y z
N MET A 1 -15.90 -2.24 17.93
CA MET A 1 -14.44 -2.29 17.69
C MET A 1 -14.28 -2.69 16.24
N VAL A 2 -13.89 -1.78 15.35
CA VAL A 2 -13.66 -2.15 13.94
C VAL A 2 -12.44 -3.06 13.95
N PRO A 3 -12.49 -4.29 13.41
CA PRO A 3 -11.29 -5.10 13.30
C PRO A 3 -10.27 -4.31 12.48
N SER A 4 -9.13 -3.98 13.09
CA SER A 4 -8.03 -3.32 12.39
C SER A 4 -7.53 -4.26 11.31
N VAL A 5 -7.92 -4.00 10.06
CA VAL A 5 -7.40 -4.76 8.92
C VAL A 5 -5.90 -4.48 8.87
N VAL A 6 -5.11 -5.54 9.00
CA VAL A 6 -3.65 -5.50 8.90
C VAL A 6 -3.21 -6.07 7.57
N PHE A 7 -2.25 -5.40 6.94
CA PHE A 7 -1.70 -5.77 5.65
C PHE A 7 -0.27 -6.28 5.83
N LYS A 8 0.00 -7.50 5.36
CA LYS A 8 1.34 -8.06 5.38
C LYS A 8 2.16 -7.47 4.25
N ALA A 9 3.26 -6.81 4.61
CA ALA A 9 4.20 -6.22 3.68
C ALA A 9 5.60 -6.76 3.94
N ALA A 10 6.41 -6.83 2.87
CA ALA A 10 7.81 -7.20 2.97
C ALA A 10 8.67 -6.11 2.33
N CYS A 11 9.69 -5.68 3.06
CA CYS A 11 10.66 -4.72 2.53
C CYS A 11 11.68 -5.46 1.65
N PRO A 12 11.85 -5.09 0.37
CA PRO A 12 12.86 -5.71 -0.49
C PRO A 12 14.30 -5.37 -0.06
N GLU A 13 14.50 -4.24 0.62
CA GLU A 13 15.82 -3.76 1.02
C GLU A 13 16.35 -4.51 2.26
N CYS A 14 15.65 -4.40 3.39
CA CYS A 14 16.07 -5.07 4.63
C CYS A 14 15.54 -6.51 4.75
N ARG A 15 14.69 -6.97 3.82
CA ARG A 15 14.01 -8.28 3.84
C ARG A 15 13.11 -8.54 5.04
N GLY A 16 12.83 -7.51 5.85
CA GLY A 16 11.90 -7.57 6.96
C GLY A 16 10.46 -7.75 6.51
N ARG A 17 9.64 -8.38 7.36
CA ARG A 17 8.21 -8.61 7.14
C ARG A 17 7.44 -7.92 8.26
N PHE A 18 6.44 -7.14 7.89
CA PHE A 18 5.71 -6.29 8.82
C PHE A 18 4.21 -6.36 8.55
N GLU A 19 3.44 -6.09 9.59
CA GLU A 19 2.00 -5.93 9.52
C GLU A 19 1.70 -4.44 9.61
N LEU A 20 1.18 -3.88 8.53
CA LEU A 20 0.91 -2.46 8.42
C LEU A 20 -0.59 -2.20 8.57
N ALA A 21 -0.93 -1.15 9.29
CA ALA A 21 -2.30 -0.64 9.31
C ALA A 21 -2.64 0.02 7.96
N ALA A 22 -3.94 0.12 7.67
CA ALA A 22 -4.42 0.82 6.47
C ALA A 22 -3.88 2.26 6.35
N SER A 23 -3.67 2.94 7.48
CA SER A 23 -3.15 4.30 7.57
C SER A 23 -1.65 4.42 7.25
N GLU A 24 -0.90 3.33 7.32
CA GLU A 24 0.55 3.30 7.03
C GLU A 24 0.83 3.02 5.54
N MET A 25 -0.18 2.54 4.82
CA MET A 25 -0.13 2.34 3.38
C MET A 25 -0.78 3.51 2.64
N ARG A 26 -0.31 3.78 1.43
CA ARG A 26 -0.93 4.74 0.51
C ARG A 26 -1.13 4.07 -0.82
N LEU A 27 -2.31 4.22 -1.40
CA LEU A 27 -2.63 3.74 -2.74
C LEU A 27 -2.75 4.94 -3.68
N ALA A 28 -1.88 5.03 -4.68
CA ALA A 28 -1.99 5.99 -5.76
C ALA A 28 -2.61 5.31 -6.99
N ILE A 29 -3.77 5.78 -7.44
CA ILE A 29 -4.47 5.28 -8.63
C ILE A 29 -4.31 6.31 -9.75
N GLY A 30 -3.65 5.91 -10.83
CA GLY A 30 -3.51 6.72 -12.04
C GLY A 30 -4.54 6.36 -13.10
N GLY A 31 -4.49 7.03 -14.25
CA GLY A 31 -5.39 6.77 -15.38
C GLY A 31 -5.19 5.41 -16.08
N SER A 32 -4.24 4.59 -15.65
CA SER A 32 -3.97 3.24 -16.17
C SER A 32 -3.30 2.37 -15.11
N HIS A 33 -3.34 1.04 -15.23
CA HIS A 33 -2.76 0.15 -14.20
C HIS A 33 -1.25 0.33 -14.05
N LYS A 34 -0.56 0.73 -15.13
CA LYS A 34 0.87 1.07 -15.12
C LYS A 34 1.19 2.28 -14.24
N THR A 35 0.22 3.18 -14.03
CA THR A 35 0.36 4.38 -13.21
C THR A 35 -0.27 4.20 -11.82
N THR A 36 -0.76 3.00 -11.51
CA THR A 36 -1.34 2.65 -10.20
C THR A 36 -0.34 1.85 -9.36
N PHE A 37 -0.07 2.33 -8.14
CA PHE A 37 0.91 1.75 -7.24
C PHE A 37 0.52 2.01 -5.79
N TYR A 38 0.88 1.08 -4.92
CA TYR A 38 0.86 1.32 -3.49
C TYR A 38 2.27 1.58 -2.98
N SER A 39 2.39 2.39 -1.94
CA SER A 39 3.64 2.62 -1.23
C SER A 39 3.44 2.57 0.27
N PHE A 40 4.50 2.19 0.96
CA PHE A 40 4.59 2.18 2.42
C PHE A 40 6.02 2.48 2.85
N THR A 41 6.18 2.97 4.07
CA THR A 41 7.49 3.19 4.68
C THR A 41 7.84 1.97 5.53
N CYS A 42 9.03 1.41 5.33
CA CYS A 42 9.53 0.31 6.14
C CYS A 42 9.85 0.81 7.56
N PRO A 43 9.26 0.25 8.62
CA PRO A 43 9.52 0.70 9.98
C PRO A 43 10.93 0.35 10.49
N ASP A 44 11.57 -0.69 9.93
CA ASP A 44 12.92 -1.12 10.35
C ASP A 44 14.04 -0.28 9.71
N CYS A 45 13.97 -0.03 8.40
CA CYS A 45 15.04 0.67 7.67
C CYS A 45 14.66 2.08 7.21
N GLY A 46 13.41 2.50 7.40
CA GLY A 46 12.90 3.79 6.96
C GLY A 46 12.66 3.91 5.45
N GLU A 47 12.93 2.87 4.66
CA GLU A 47 12.85 2.99 3.21
C GLU A 47 11.41 2.99 2.68
N VAL A 48 11.14 3.84 1.68
CA VAL A 48 9.88 3.95 0.98
C VAL A 48 9.78 2.87 -0.10
N VAL A 49 9.03 1.81 0.19
CA VAL A 49 8.81 0.70 -0.74
C VAL A 49 7.61 1.03 -1.63
N ARG A 50 7.81 0.95 -2.94
CA ARG A 50 6.75 1.14 -3.95
C ARG A 50 6.53 -0.14 -4.73
N LYS A 51 5.26 -0.53 -4.91
CA LYS A 51 4.87 -1.74 -5.63
C LYS A 51 3.69 -1.46 -6.56
N PRO A 52 3.66 -2.06 -7.76
CA PRO A 52 2.52 -1.91 -8.67
C PRO A 52 1.26 -2.50 -8.04
N ALA A 53 0.13 -1.81 -8.19
CA ALA A 53 -1.17 -2.26 -7.70
C ALA A 53 -2.03 -2.72 -8.88
N GLY A 54 -2.24 -4.04 -9.01
CA GLY A 54 -3.23 -4.60 -9.92
C GLY A 54 -4.65 -4.51 -9.36
N ASP A 55 -5.66 -4.80 -10.17
CA ASP A 55 -7.09 -4.66 -9.82
C ASP A 55 -7.44 -5.26 -8.46
N ARG A 56 -7.04 -6.51 -8.23
CA ARG A 56 -7.32 -7.21 -6.98
C ARG A 56 -6.68 -6.55 -5.76
N ILE A 57 -5.48 -5.99 -5.90
CA ILE A 57 -4.80 -5.27 -4.81
C ILE A 57 -5.51 -3.94 -4.56
N ILE A 58 -5.94 -3.24 -5.62
CA ILE A 58 -6.72 -2.00 -5.50
C ILE A 58 -7.99 -2.26 -4.70
N GLU A 59 -8.76 -3.30 -5.06
CA GLU A 59 -9.99 -3.66 -4.36
C GLU A 59 -9.75 -4.00 -2.88
N LEU A 60 -8.73 -4.81 -2.58
CA LEU A 60 -8.39 -5.19 -1.21
C LEU A 60 -7.96 -3.99 -0.36
N LEU A 61 -7.07 -3.14 -0.87
CA LEU A 61 -6.58 -1.98 -0.12
C LEU A 61 -7.68 -0.94 0.06
N THR A 62 -8.48 -0.68 -0.99
CA THR A 62 -9.60 0.26 -0.91
C THR A 62 -10.69 -0.24 0.05
N GLY A 63 -11.04 -1.52 -0.03
CA GLY A 63 -12.03 -2.15 0.86
C GLY A 63 -11.56 -2.24 2.31
N GLY A 64 -10.26 -2.36 2.55
CA GLY A 64 -9.67 -2.34 3.89
C GLY A 64 -9.36 -0.95 4.46
N GLY A 65 -9.79 0.13 3.78
CA GLY A 65 -9.71 1.50 4.29
C GLY A 65 -8.38 2.21 4.07
N VAL A 66 -7.55 1.74 3.13
CA VAL A 66 -6.29 2.43 2.76
C VAL A 66 -6.60 3.74 2.07
N SER A 67 -5.89 4.81 2.44
CA SER A 67 -6.03 6.12 1.81
C SER A 67 -5.69 6.06 0.33
N THR A 68 -6.71 6.24 -0.51
CA THR A 68 -6.58 6.24 -1.96
C THR A 68 -6.43 7.66 -2.50
N MET A 69 -5.32 7.94 -3.16
CA MET A 69 -5.06 9.18 -3.87
C MET A 69 -5.23 8.94 -5.37
N ARG A 70 -6.13 9.67 -6.01
CA ARG A 70 -6.27 9.66 -7.48
C ARG A 70 -5.35 10.71 -8.07
N LEU A 71 -4.46 10.31 -8.96
CA LEU A 71 -3.61 11.22 -9.68
C LEU A 71 -4.43 11.86 -10.80
N ALA A 72 -4.83 13.12 -10.62
CA ALA A 72 -5.40 13.93 -11.69
C ALA A 72 -4.27 14.22 -12.70
N ARG A 73 -4.58 13.98 -13.97
CA ARG A 73 -3.65 14.14 -15.09
C ARG A 73 -3.19 15.59 -15.25
#